data_AF-A0A564ZK63-F1
#
_entry.id   AF-A0A564ZK63-F1
#
_cell.length_a   1.000
_cell.length_b   1.000
_cell.length_c   1.000
_cell.angle_alpha   90.00
_cell.angle_beta   90.00
_cell.angle_gamma   90.00
#
_symmetry.space_group_name_H-M   'P 1'
#
loop_
_entity.id
_entity.type
_entity.pdbx_description
1 polymer ?
#
loop_
_entity_poly.entity_id
_entity_poly.type
_entity_poly.pdbx_seq_one_letter_code
_entity_poly.pdbx_strand_id
1 'polypeptide(L)'
;MTMHYLATACPIRSEHVTWKALEGESVLLNLETGVYFSLNETGTVAWELFDGATSLATVGDALCIRFNVPAEQVQQDLLELAQALLKEGLVKIREDSSTPSGTDRS
;
A
#
# COMPACT_ATOMS: atom_id res chain seq x y z
N MET A 1 -5.47 -2.63 18.54
CA MET A 1 -4.21 -1.97 18.97
C MET A 1 -3.20 -2.03 17.81
N THR A 2 -3.55 -1.46 16.65
CA THR A 2 -2.81 -1.66 15.38
C THR A 2 -2.94 -0.52 14.35
N MET A 3 -3.86 0.46 14.51
CA MET A 3 -4.07 1.49 13.46
C MET A 3 -2.91 2.49 13.30
N HIS A 4 -2.13 2.76 14.36
CA HIS A 4 -1.02 3.74 14.26
C HIS A 4 0.21 3.22 13.50
N TYR A 5 0.46 1.90 13.46
CA TYR A 5 1.67 1.34 12.86
C TYR A 5 1.62 1.32 11.32
N LEU A 6 0.41 1.16 10.76
CA LEU A 6 0.24 1.09 9.30
C LEU A 6 0.40 2.46 8.65
N ALA A 7 0.09 3.57 9.33
CA ALA A 7 0.25 4.91 8.77
C ALA A 7 1.70 5.21 8.32
N THR A 8 2.69 4.70 9.06
CA THR A 8 4.12 4.85 8.74
C THR A 8 4.67 3.71 7.89
N ALA A 9 3.87 2.68 7.58
CA ALA A 9 4.32 1.55 6.79
C ALA A 9 4.50 1.94 5.32
N CYS A 10 5.59 1.48 4.70
CA CYS A 10 5.91 1.72 3.30
C CYS A 10 5.65 0.43 2.50
N PRO A 11 4.45 0.28 1.88
CA PRO A 11 4.15 -0.87 1.05
C PRO A 11 5.02 -0.89 -0.22
N ILE A 12 5.52 -2.08 -0.56
CA ILE A 12 6.26 -2.37 -1.78
C ILE A 12 5.53 -3.46 -2.57
N ARG A 13 5.39 -3.28 -3.88
CA ARG A 13 4.80 -4.30 -4.76
C ARG A 13 5.65 -5.57 -4.79
N SER A 14 4.98 -6.71 -4.75
CA SER A 14 5.66 -8.01 -4.87
C SER A 14 6.24 -8.19 -6.28
N GLU A 15 7.43 -8.79 -6.35
CA GLU A 15 8.14 -9.05 -7.62
C GLU A 15 7.40 -10.03 -8.55
N HIS A 16 6.53 -10.88 -8.00
CA HIS A 16 5.73 -11.84 -8.73
C HIS A 16 4.37 -11.28 -9.19
N VAL A 17 4.17 -9.98 -9.09
CA VAL A 17 2.95 -9.31 -9.57
C VAL A 17 3.25 -8.57 -10.86
N THR A 18 2.51 -8.90 -11.90
CA THR A 18 2.43 -8.06 -13.11
C THR A 18 1.15 -7.26 -13.07
N TRP A 19 1.18 -6.04 -13.61
CA TRP A 19 0.01 -5.17 -13.62
C TRP A 19 -0.02 -4.30 -14.86
N LYS A 20 -1.21 -3.80 -15.20
CA LYS A 20 -1.41 -2.88 -16.30
C LYS A 20 -2.52 -1.88 -15.96
N ALA A 21 -2.24 -0.61 -16.18
CA ALA A 21 -3.26 0.44 -16.14
C ALA A 21 -4.06 0.46 -17.46
N LEU A 22 -5.38 0.52 -17.34
CA LEU A 22 -6.36 0.60 -18.42
C LEU A 22 -7.43 1.61 -18.01
N GLU A 23 -7.56 2.71 -18.77
CA GLU A 23 -8.62 3.70 -18.57
C GLU A 23 -8.74 4.27 -17.14
N GLY A 24 -7.61 4.36 -16.42
CA GLY A 24 -7.55 4.84 -15.04
C GLY A 24 -7.72 3.74 -13.98
N GLU A 25 -8.06 2.52 -14.37
CA GLU A 25 -8.11 1.35 -13.52
C GLU A 25 -6.85 0.48 -13.71
N SER A 26 -6.58 -0.43 -12.77
CA SER A 26 -5.43 -1.34 -12.86
C SER A 26 -5.87 -2.77 -12.74
N VAL A 27 -5.38 -3.61 -13.64
CA VAL A 27 -5.50 -5.07 -13.53
C VAL A 27 -4.17 -5.62 -13.05
N LEU A 28 -4.19 -6.36 -11.94
CA LEU A 28 -3.06 -7.03 -11.33
C LEU A 28 -3.22 -8.53 -11.52
N LEU A 29 -2.12 -9.22 -11.81
CA LEU A 29 -2.04 -10.67 -11.87
C LEU A 29 -0.94 -11.13 -10.92
N ASN A 30 -1.34 -11.91 -9.91
CA ASN A 30 -0.40 -12.65 -9.09
C ASN A 30 0.09 -13.87 -9.88
N LEU A 31 1.38 -13.90 -10.25
CA LEU A 31 1.96 -14.97 -11.05
C LEU A 31 2.13 -16.28 -10.27
N GLU A 32 2.14 -16.23 -8.93
CA GLU A 32 2.27 -17.43 -8.08
C GLU A 32 0.93 -18.15 -7.94
N THR A 33 -0.17 -17.40 -7.78
CA THR A 33 -1.50 -17.97 -7.55
C THR A 33 -2.37 -18.01 -8.81
N GLY A 34 -2.02 -17.25 -9.85
CA GLY A 34 -2.81 -17.08 -11.07
C GLY A 34 -4.07 -16.24 -10.88
N VAL A 35 -4.24 -15.58 -9.73
CA VAL A 35 -5.43 -14.80 -9.40
C VAL A 35 -5.32 -13.38 -9.97
N TYR A 36 -6.42 -12.91 -10.55
CA TYR A 36 -6.57 -11.55 -11.07
C TYR A 36 -7.28 -10.65 -10.05
N PHE A 37 -6.79 -9.42 -9.96
CA PHE A 37 -7.39 -8.36 -9.17
C PHE A 37 -7.57 -7.12 -10.02
N SER A 38 -8.63 -6.37 -9.77
CA SER A 38 -8.85 -5.05 -10.37
C SER A 38 -8.87 -3.98 -9.29
N LEU A 39 -8.26 -2.84 -9.58
CA LEU A 39 -8.29 -1.65 -8.76
C LEU A 39 -9.03 -0.57 -9.53
N ASN A 40 -9.91 0.13 -8.82
CA ASN A 40 -10.53 1.36 -9.32
C ASN A 40 -9.47 2.48 -9.46
N GLU A 41 -9.91 3.68 -9.83
CA GLU A 41 -9.02 4.83 -10.01
C GLU A 41 -8.22 5.18 -8.75
N THR A 42 -8.88 5.27 -7.59
CA THR A 42 -8.23 5.56 -6.31
C THR A 42 -7.20 4.50 -5.94
N GLY A 43 -7.57 3.22 -6.08
CA GLY A 43 -6.68 2.10 -5.80
C GLY A 43 -5.52 2.00 -6.77
N THR A 44 -5.72 2.40 -8.03
CA THR A 44 -4.66 2.50 -9.04
C THR A 44 -3.62 3.52 -8.65
N VAL A 45 -4.04 4.73 -8.25
CA VAL A 45 -3.12 5.77 -7.79
C VAL A 45 -2.37 5.32 -6.53
N ALA A 46 -3.06 4.67 -5.59
CA ALA A 46 -2.42 4.11 -4.40
C ALA A 46 -1.36 3.06 -4.79
N TRP A 47 -1.73 2.12 -5.66
CA TRP A 47 -0.85 1.07 -6.16
C TRP A 47 0.41 1.60 -6.85
N GLU A 48 0.28 2.65 -7.65
CA GLU A 48 1.41 3.32 -8.30
C GLU A 48 2.42 3.88 -7.29
N LEU A 49 1.93 4.34 -6.12
CA LEU A 49 2.73 4.88 -5.03
C LEU A 49 3.30 3.80 -4.09
N PHE A 50 2.95 2.53 -4.26
CA PHE A 50 3.50 1.42 -3.47
C PHE A 50 4.88 0.99 -3.97
N ASP A 51 5.86 1.84 -3.72
CA ASP A 51 7.25 1.74 -4.15
C ASP A 51 8.22 1.28 -3.04
N GLY A 52 7.71 1.07 -1.81
CA GLY A 52 8.52 0.76 -0.65
C GLY A 52 9.29 1.95 -0.07
N ALA A 53 9.02 3.18 -0.51
CA ALA A 53 9.58 4.41 0.03
C ALA A 53 8.48 5.36 0.53
N THR A 54 7.29 5.29 -0.08
CA THR A 54 6.15 6.12 0.26
C THR A 54 5.30 5.47 1.35
N SER A 55 5.08 6.18 2.44
CA SER A 55 4.25 5.71 3.56
C SER A 55 2.76 5.76 3.23
N LEU A 56 1.95 4.90 3.86
CA LEU A 56 0.49 4.95 3.70
C LEU A 56 -0.11 6.32 4.09
N ALA A 57 0.46 7.03 5.05
CA ALA A 57 0.04 8.41 5.37
C ALA A 57 0.25 9.35 4.17
N THR A 58 1.44 9.31 3.56
CA THR A 58 1.77 10.14 2.38
C THR A 58 0.90 9.78 1.17
N VAL A 59 0.64 8.49 0.96
CA VAL A 59 -0.30 8.03 -0.07
C VAL A 59 -1.71 8.59 0.20
N GLY A 60 -2.17 8.50 1.44
CA GLY A 60 -3.47 9.04 1.85
C GLY A 60 -3.60 10.54 1.56
N ASP A 61 -2.59 11.34 1.93
CA ASP A 61 -2.59 12.78 1.65
C ASP A 61 -2.66 13.07 0.15
N ALA A 62 -1.91 12.33 -0.67
CA ALA A 62 -1.93 12.48 -2.13
C ALA A 62 -3.32 12.16 -2.72
N LEU A 63 -3.99 11.13 -2.22
CA LEU A 63 -5.34 10.76 -2.64
C LEU A 63 -6.38 11.81 -2.20
N CYS A 64 -6.28 12.34 -0.99
CA CYS A 64 -7.17 13.42 -0.51
C CYS A 64 -7.10 14.64 -1.43
N ILE A 65 -5.88 15.05 -1.79
CA ILE A 65 -5.66 16.20 -2.67
C ILE A 65 -6.16 15.92 -4.08
N ARG A 66 -5.86 14.74 -4.63
CA ARG A 66 -6.19 14.39 -6.01
C ARG A 66 -7.70 14.21 -6.23
N PHE A 67 -8.38 13.58 -5.29
CA PHE A 67 -9.80 13.23 -5.42
C PHE A 67 -10.74 14.17 -4.65
N ASN A 68 -10.19 15.13 -3.88
CA ASN A 68 -10.94 16.06 -3.03
C ASN A 68 -11.91 15.32 -2.07
N VAL A 69 -11.40 14.26 -1.44
CA VAL A 69 -12.13 13.38 -0.51
C VAL A 69 -11.62 13.60 0.92
N PRO A 70 -12.47 13.50 1.97
CA PRO A 70 -12.04 13.63 3.35
C PRO A 70 -10.98 12.60 3.76
N ALA A 71 -10.01 13.04 4.58
CA ALA A 71 -8.91 12.20 5.04
C ALA A 71 -9.36 10.93 5.77
N GLU A 72 -10.42 11.00 6.57
CA GLU A 72 -10.93 9.84 7.30
C GLU A 72 -11.43 8.73 6.35
N GLN A 73 -12.13 9.10 5.28
CA GLN A 73 -12.59 8.15 4.26
C GLN A 73 -11.41 7.52 3.52
N VAL A 74 -10.47 8.36 3.06
CA VAL A 74 -9.29 7.88 2.33
C VAL A 74 -8.44 6.96 3.20
N GLN A 75 -8.28 7.27 4.48
CA GLN A 75 -7.52 6.43 5.40
C GLN A 75 -8.15 5.06 5.59
N GLN A 76 -9.49 4.98 5.72
CA GLN A 76 -10.19 3.71 5.83
C GLN A 76 -10.06 2.90 4.54
N ASP A 77 -10.37 3.50 3.40
CA ASP A 77 -10.30 2.84 2.08
C ASP A 77 -8.89 2.34 1.77
N LEU A 78 -7.88 3.17 2.04
CA LEU A 78 -6.48 2.83 1.80
C LEU A 78 -5.99 1.71 2.73
N LEU A 79 -6.45 1.70 3.98
CA LEU A 79 -6.10 0.66 4.94
C LEU A 79 -6.75 -0.68 4.61
N GLU A 80 -8.00 -0.68 4.16
CA GLU A 80 -8.68 -1.88 3.65
C GLU A 80 -7.99 -2.42 2.40
N LEU A 81 -7.67 -1.53 1.45
CA LEU A 81 -6.94 -1.88 0.24
C LEU A 81 -5.58 -2.50 0.57
N ALA A 82 -4.76 -1.83 1.39
CA ALA A 82 -3.44 -2.32 1.75
C ALA A 82 -3.51 -3.69 2.44
N GLN A 83 -4.46 -3.90 3.34
CA GLN A 83 -4.66 -5.19 4.00
C GLN A 83 -5.07 -6.29 3.01
N ALA A 84 -5.99 -6.01 2.09
CA ALA A 84 -6.40 -6.96 1.07
C ALA A 84 -5.21 -7.36 0.19
N LEU A 85 -4.43 -6.38 -0.27
CA LEU A 85 -3.25 -6.65 -1.10
C LEU A 85 -2.16 -7.41 -0.35
N LEU A 86 -1.94 -7.12 0.94
CA LEU A 86 -0.99 -7.86 1.78
C LEU A 86 -1.43 -9.32 1.95
N LYS A 87 -2.72 -9.55 2.22
CA LYS A 87 -3.28 -10.89 2.41
C LYS A 87 -3.12 -11.76 1.15
N GLU A 88 -3.31 -11.16 -0.02
CA GLU A 88 -3.19 -11.85 -1.32
C GLU A 88 -1.74 -11.90 -1.85
N GLY A 89 -0.77 -11.45 -1.04
CA GLY A 89 0.65 -11.47 -1.40
C GLY A 89 1.05 -10.49 -2.51
N LEU A 90 0.18 -9.53 -2.84
CA LEU A 90 0.39 -8.58 -3.94
C LEU A 90 1.36 -7.46 -3.56
N VAL A 91 1.41 -7.10 -2.29
CA VAL A 91 2.37 -6.17 -1.71
C VAL A 91 2.99 -6.76 -0.45
N LYS A 92 4.11 -6.19 -0.02
CA LYS A 92 4.79 -6.46 1.24
C LYS A 92 5.00 -5.13 1.96
N ILE A 93 5.17 -5.14 3.28
CA ILE A 93 5.62 -3.94 4.01
C ILE A 93 7.14 -3.95 4.05
N ARG A 94 7.76 -2.85 3.62
CA ARG A 94 9.17 -2.64 3.88
C ARG A 94 9.34 -2.35 5.37
N GLU A 95 9.99 -3.26 6.08
CA GLU A 95 10.42 -3.00 7.45
C GLU A 95 11.55 -1.97 7.40
N ASP A 96 11.27 -0.76 7.87
CA ASP A 96 12.33 0.19 8.17
C ASP A 96 13.15 -0.41 9.30
N SER A 97 14.42 -0.73 9.02
CA SER A 97 15.39 -1.25 9.99
C SER A 97 15.85 -0.15 10.96
N SER A 98 14.91 0.65 11.43
CA SER A 98 15.10 1.66 12.48
C SER A 98 14.50 1.16 13.79
N THR A 99 14.86 -0.07 14.19
CA THR A 99 14.92 -0.39 15.62
C THR A 99 16.23 0.22 16.11
N PRO A 100 16.25 1.30 16.91
CA PRO A 100 17.42 1.56 17.72
C PRO A 100 17.56 0.36 18.63
N SER A 101 18.50 -0.53 18.30
CA SER A 101 18.90 -1.64 19.14
C SER A 101 19.52 -1.03 20.40
N GLY A 102 18.68 -0.63 21.33
CA GLY A 102 19.03 -0.30 22.70
C GLY A 102 19.47 -1.58 23.37
N THR A 103 20.72 -1.96 23.14
CA THR A 103 21.44 -2.90 23.99
C THR A 103 22.80 -2.29 24.25
N ASP A 104 22.76 -1.18 24.99
CA ASP A 104 23.90 -0.80 25.83
C ASP A 104 23.73 -1.56 27.15
N ARG A 105 24.37 -2.73 27.20
CA ARG A 105 24.73 -3.40 28.46
C ARG A 105 26.21 -3.15 28.63
N SER A 106 26.62 -2.37 29.64
CA SER A 106 27.77 -2.60 30.54
C SER A 106 27.87 -1.50 31.59
#